data_AF-A0A924NLI5-F1
#
_entry.id   AF-A0A924NLI5-F1
#
_cell.length_a   1.000
_cell.length_b   1.000
_cell.length_c   1.000
_cell.angle_alpha   90.00
_cell.angle_beta   90.00
_cell.angle_gamma   90.00
#
_symmetry.space_group_name_H-M   'P 1'
#
loop_
_entity.id
_entity.type
_entity.pdbx_description
1 polymer ?
#
loop_
_entity_poly.entity_id
_entity_poly.type
_entity_poly.pdbx_seq_one_letter_code
_entity_poly.pdbx_strand_id
1 'polypeptide(L)'
;MRTPSTPVKMHVSTDTKKPLQRTAFWSDFVCSKLVEAECTLGTERLFRGNIERLQLPDMGISHIAADAQRVVRTKLHLARARDEQFVVMLQRAGQSALRCRCIDVACASGCVPPGSGGWGPARQPVE
;
A
#
# COMPACT_ATOMS: atom_id res chain seq x y z
N MET A 1 -0.30 -27.72 -19.52
CA MET A 1 -1.34 -27.48 -18.49
C MET A 1 -0.63 -27.03 -17.21
N ARG A 2 -0.79 -25.78 -16.77
CA ARG A 2 -0.28 -25.35 -15.45
C ARG A 2 -1.31 -25.76 -14.41
N THR A 3 -0.90 -26.54 -13.42
CA THR A 3 -1.72 -26.97 -12.29
C THR A 3 -2.28 -25.73 -11.57
N PRO A 4 -3.56 -25.69 -11.18
CA PRO A 4 -4.05 -24.60 -10.35
C PRO A 4 -3.36 -24.69 -8.99
N SER A 5 -2.40 -23.80 -8.74
CA SER A 5 -1.78 -23.71 -7.41
C SER A 5 -2.84 -23.23 -6.43
N THR A 6 -3.02 -23.96 -5.34
CA THR A 6 -3.95 -23.60 -4.26
C THR A 6 -3.63 -22.19 -3.76
N PRO A 7 -4.64 -21.33 -3.58
CA PRO A 7 -4.40 -19.99 -3.06
C PRO A 7 -3.76 -20.04 -1.67
N VAL A 8 -2.64 -19.33 -1.50
CA VAL A 8 -1.97 -19.21 -0.21
C VAL A 8 -2.57 -18.02 0.54
N LYS A 9 -3.09 -18.28 1.74
CA LYS A 9 -3.59 -17.24 2.65
C LYS A 9 -2.55 -16.94 3.72
N MET A 10 -2.36 -15.66 4.01
CA MET A 10 -1.49 -15.19 5.07
C MET A 10 -2.20 -14.08 5.84
N HIS A 11 -2.02 -14.10 7.17
CA HIS A 11 -2.54 -13.08 8.08
C HIS A 11 -1.41 -12.57 8.96
N VAL A 12 -1.31 -11.25 9.10
CA VAL A 12 -0.29 -10.58 9.91
C VAL A 12 -0.94 -9.44 10.68
N SER A 13 -0.74 -9.42 12.00
CA SER A 13 -1.24 -8.36 12.87
C SER A 13 -0.17 -7.89 13.86
N THR A 14 -0.09 -6.58 14.07
CA THR A 14 0.79 -5.99 15.10
C THR A 14 0.29 -6.27 16.52
N ASP A 15 -0.97 -6.69 16.70
CA ASP A 15 -1.50 -7.02 18.03
C ASP A 15 -0.83 -8.25 18.65
N THR A 16 -0.22 -9.10 17.83
CA THR A 16 0.61 -10.24 18.27
C THR A 16 1.97 -9.82 18.83
N LYS A 17 2.33 -8.54 18.78
CA LYS A 17 3.62 -8.01 19.21
C LYS A 17 3.48 -7.11 20.44
N LYS A 18 4.54 -7.07 21.24
CA LYS A 18 4.67 -6.12 22.36
C LYS A 18 4.58 -4.69 21.81
N PRO A 19 3.94 -3.74 22.51
CA PRO A 19 3.73 -2.36 22.05
C PRO A 19 4.95 -1.70 21.40
N LEU A 20 6.11 -1.77 22.07
CA LEU A 20 7.37 -1.16 21.60
C LEU A 20 7.94 -1.80 20.33
N GLN A 21 7.49 -2.99 19.94
CA GLN A 21 7.97 -3.72 18.77
C GLN A 21 7.04 -3.57 17.55
N ARG A 22 5.82 -3.05 17.74
CA ARG A 22 4.78 -3.00 16.69
C ARG A 22 5.23 -2.18 15.49
N THR A 23 5.81 -1.01 15.75
CA THR A 23 6.27 -0.07 14.72
C THR A 23 7.39 -0.66 13.86
N ALA A 24 8.44 -1.20 14.50
CA ALA A 24 9.57 -1.81 13.80
C ALA A 24 9.11 -3.04 13.00
N PHE A 25 8.33 -3.92 13.63
CA PHE A 25 7.78 -5.10 12.96
C PHE A 25 6.94 -4.74 11.72
N TRP A 26 6.07 -3.75 11.84
CA TRP A 26 5.23 -3.31 10.74
C TRP A 26 6.04 -2.72 9.58
N SER A 27 6.97 -1.81 9.89
CA SER A 27 7.82 -1.20 8.87
C SER A 27 8.60 -2.28 8.14
N ASP A 28 9.27 -3.18 8.85
CA ASP A 28 10.04 -4.27 8.22
C ASP A 28 9.16 -5.16 7.33
N PHE A 29 7.95 -5.50 7.78
CA PHE A 29 7.04 -6.35 7.03
C PHE A 29 6.53 -5.68 5.75
N VAL A 30 6.05 -4.43 5.85
CA VAL A 30 5.54 -3.67 4.68
C VAL A 30 6.65 -3.37 3.70
N CYS A 31 7.81 -2.91 4.20
CA CYS A 31 8.98 -2.56 3.41
C CYS A 31 9.52 -3.76 2.63
N SER A 32 9.57 -4.95 3.23
CA SER A 32 10.20 -6.12 2.59
C SER A 32 9.24 -7.03 1.82
N LYS A 33 7.95 -7.11 2.16
CA LYS A 33 7.05 -8.16 1.63
C LYS A 33 5.93 -7.69 0.73
N LEU A 34 5.53 -6.42 0.82
CA LEU A 34 4.35 -5.95 0.09
C LEU A 34 4.71 -5.06 -1.09
N VAL A 35 5.63 -4.11 -0.92
CA VAL A 35 5.80 -3.05 -1.90
C VAL A 35 7.24 -2.58 -2.11
N GLU A 36 8.25 -3.26 -1.55
CA GLU A 36 9.65 -2.78 -1.58
C GLU A 36 9.70 -1.27 -1.34
N ALA A 37 9.32 -0.82 -0.17
CA ALA A 37 9.16 0.62 0.11
C ALA A 37 9.83 0.98 1.43
N GLU A 38 9.86 2.27 1.74
CA GLU A 38 10.13 2.78 3.07
C GLU A 38 8.79 3.15 3.73
N CYS A 39 8.64 2.81 5.01
CA CYS A 39 7.47 3.14 5.80
C CYS A 39 7.88 3.98 7.00
N THR A 40 7.35 5.20 7.08
CA THR A 40 7.44 6.07 8.25
C THR A 40 6.08 6.07 8.95
N LEU A 41 6.07 5.68 10.22
CA LEU A 41 4.87 5.70 11.05
C LEU A 41 4.77 7.02 11.81
N GLY A 42 3.56 7.45 12.15
CA GLY A 42 3.36 8.58 13.06
C GLY A 42 4.00 8.32 14.43
N THR A 43 4.16 9.37 15.25
CA THR A 43 4.77 9.35 16.60
C THR A 43 4.00 8.50 17.65
N GLU A 44 2.96 7.80 17.24
CA GLU A 44 2.13 6.93 18.06
C GLU A 44 2.93 5.72 18.57
N ARG A 45 3.10 5.62 19.90
CA ARG A 45 3.76 4.47 20.55
C ARG A 45 2.97 3.16 20.45
N LEU A 46 1.79 3.17 19.81
CA LEU A 46 0.81 2.08 19.80
C LEU A 46 0.26 1.77 18.40
N PHE A 47 1.08 1.91 17.35
CA PHE A 47 0.66 1.60 15.97
C PHE A 47 -0.05 0.25 15.84
N ARG A 48 -1.26 0.26 15.28
CA ARG A 48 -2.09 -0.90 14.97
C ARG A 48 -2.12 -1.11 13.47
N GLY A 49 -1.90 -2.36 13.07
CA GLY A 49 -1.92 -2.76 11.67
C GLY A 49 -2.27 -4.23 11.51
N ASN A 50 -3.12 -4.50 10.54
CA ASN A 50 -3.59 -5.82 10.17
C ASN A 50 -3.54 -5.98 8.65
N ILE A 51 -3.00 -7.12 8.20
CA ILE A 51 -2.88 -7.48 6.78
C ILE A 51 -3.43 -8.88 6.61
N GLU A 52 -4.38 -9.01 5.70
CA GLU A 52 -4.83 -10.28 5.16
C GLU A 52 -4.41 -10.34 3.70
N ARG A 53 -3.66 -11.37 3.32
CA ARG A 53 -3.18 -11.56 1.95
C ARG A 53 -3.64 -12.89 1.39
N LEU A 54 -4.10 -12.84 0.15
CA LEU A 54 -4.40 -13.98 -0.69
C LEU A 54 -3.46 -13.95 -1.89
N GLN A 55 -2.63 -14.97 -2.05
CA GLN A 55 -1.78 -15.12 -3.22
C GLN A 55 -2.44 -16.08 -4.21
N LEU A 56 -2.76 -15.56 -5.39
CA LEU A 56 -3.15 -16.31 -6.58
C LEU A 56 -1.92 -16.48 -7.48
N PRO A 57 -1.95 -17.38 -8.49
CA PRO A 57 -0.80 -17.66 -9.35
C PRO A 57 -0.13 -16.40 -9.92
N ASP A 58 -0.95 -15.47 -10.45
CA ASP A 58 -0.46 -14.28 -11.16
C ASP A 58 -0.84 -12.96 -10.46
N MET A 59 -1.45 -13.02 -9.26
CA MET A 59 -1.95 -11.83 -8.57
C MET A 59 -1.93 -11.99 -7.05
N GLY A 60 -1.49 -10.96 -6.34
CA GLY A 60 -1.65 -10.84 -4.90
C GLY A 60 -2.80 -9.89 -4.55
N ILE A 61 -3.73 -10.34 -3.71
CA ILE A 61 -4.77 -9.48 -3.13
C ILE A 61 -4.40 -9.27 -1.67
N SER A 62 -4.30 -8.02 -1.23
CA SER A 62 -4.04 -7.70 0.18
C SER A 62 -5.10 -6.74 0.70
N HIS A 63 -5.73 -7.10 1.81
CA HIS A 63 -6.57 -6.21 2.60
C HIS A 63 -5.73 -5.68 3.77
N ILE A 64 -5.59 -4.36 3.85
CA ILE A 64 -4.75 -3.68 4.83
C ILE A 64 -5.63 -2.74 5.65
N ALA A 65 -5.62 -2.90 6.96
CA ALA A 65 -6.23 -1.99 7.92
C ALA A 65 -5.15 -1.55 8.90
N ALA A 66 -4.80 -0.27 8.89
CA ALA A 66 -3.71 0.25 9.71
C ALA A 66 -3.92 1.72 10.06
N ASP A 67 -3.26 2.15 11.13
CA ASP A 67 -3.19 3.54 11.53
C ASP A 67 -2.42 4.39 10.49
N ALA A 68 -2.44 5.71 10.67
CA ALA A 68 -1.79 6.66 9.79
C ALA A 68 -0.29 6.34 9.60
N GLN A 69 0.12 6.25 8.34
CA GLN A 69 1.48 5.94 7.93
C GLN A 69 1.82 6.64 6.62
N ARG A 70 3.11 6.87 6.40
CA ARG A 70 3.65 7.36 5.16
C ARG A 70 4.48 6.27 4.51
N VAL A 71 4.06 5.82 3.34
CA VAL A 71 4.78 4.84 2.54
C VAL A 71 5.40 5.53 1.34
N VAL A 72 6.71 5.37 1.15
CA VAL A 72 7.46 5.98 0.06
C VAL A 72 8.19 4.90 -0.72
N ARG A 73 7.89 4.79 -2.01
CA ARG A 73 8.64 3.94 -2.93
C ARG A 73 9.55 4.81 -3.78
N THR A 74 10.87 4.67 -3.60
CA THR A 74 11.88 5.48 -4.31
C THR A 74 12.30 4.81 -5.61
N LYS A 75 13.02 5.54 -6.49
CA LYS A 75 13.59 4.96 -7.71
C LYS A 75 14.51 3.78 -7.44
N LEU A 76 15.26 3.81 -6.33
CA LEU A 76 16.15 2.73 -5.94
C LEU A 76 15.37 1.45 -5.64
N HIS A 77 14.21 1.58 -4.99
CA HIS A 77 13.31 0.46 -4.75
C HIS A 77 12.70 -0.09 -6.04
N LEU A 78 12.25 0.79 -6.94
CA LEU A 78 11.73 0.38 -8.25
C LEU A 78 12.79 -0.35 -9.10
N ALA A 79 14.05 0.07 -9.02
CA ALA A 79 15.14 -0.58 -9.73
C ALA A 79 15.50 -1.98 -9.18
N ARG A 80 15.12 -2.28 -7.93
CA ARG A 80 15.33 -3.61 -7.31
C ARG A 80 14.18 -4.57 -7.59
N ALA A 81 12.99 -4.03 -7.89
CA ALA A 81 11.83 -4.82 -8.24
C ALA A 81 12.13 -5.65 -9.50
N ARG A 82 11.99 -6.97 -9.38
CA ARG A 82 12.35 -7.91 -10.45
C ARG A 82 11.28 -8.04 -11.52
N ASP A 83 10.04 -7.65 -11.21
CA ASP A 83 8.88 -7.80 -12.08
C ASP A 83 8.14 -6.47 -12.24
N GLU A 84 7.62 -6.21 -13.45
CA GLU A 84 6.68 -5.12 -13.70
C GLU A 84 5.33 -5.46 -13.05
N GLN A 85 5.07 -4.88 -11.88
CA GLN A 85 3.86 -5.12 -11.11
C GLN A 85 2.97 -3.88 -11.09
N PHE A 86 1.71 -4.06 -11.48
CA PHE A 86 0.67 -3.04 -11.28
C PHE A 86 0.08 -3.19 -9.89
N VAL A 87 0.05 -2.08 -9.14
CA VAL A 87 -0.57 -2.04 -7.81
C VAL A 87 -1.81 -1.17 -7.88
N VAL A 88 -2.95 -1.77 -7.55
CA VAL A 88 -4.22 -1.06 -7.40
C VAL A 88 -4.54 -0.97 -5.92
N MET A 89 -4.76 0.24 -5.43
CA MET A 89 -5.14 0.50 -4.04
C MET A 89 -6.55 1.09 -4.00
N LEU A 90 -7.43 0.47 -3.22
CA LEU A 90 -8.78 0.96 -3.01
C LEU A 90 -8.96 1.36 -1.54
N GLN A 91 -9.13 2.65 -1.28
CA GLN A 91 -9.38 3.14 0.07
C GLN A 91 -10.85 2.88 0.46
N ARG A 92 -11.04 1.99 1.44
CA ARG A 92 -12.38 1.63 1.95
C ARG A 92 -12.88 2.54 3.07
N ALA A 93 -11.97 3.10 3.87
CA ALA A 93 -12.26 3.97 4.99
C ALA A 93 -11.05 4.87 5.29
N GLY A 94 -11.26 6.03 5.90
CA GLY A 94 -10.18 7.01 6.13
C GLY A 94 -9.77 7.76 4.86
N GLN A 95 -8.62 8.43 4.91
CA GLN A 95 -8.13 9.27 3.82
C GLN A 95 -6.66 8.94 3.52
N SER A 96 -6.31 8.99 2.23
CA SER A 96 -4.95 8.80 1.76
C SER A 96 -4.63 9.81 0.66
N ALA A 97 -3.43 10.36 0.69
CA ALA A 97 -2.88 11.15 -0.40
C ALA A 97 -1.75 10.36 -1.06
N LEU A 98 -1.84 10.20 -2.39
CA LEU A 98 -0.79 9.57 -3.19
C LEU A 98 -0.08 10.66 -4.00
N ARG A 99 1.23 10.78 -3.80
CA ARG A 99 2.10 11.59 -4.65
C ARG A 99 2.99 10.68 -5.47
N CYS A 100 2.68 10.57 -6.75
CA CYS A 100 3.55 9.95 -7.75
C CYS A 100 4.09 11.06 -8.65
N ARG A 101 5.33 10.93 -9.14
CA ARG A 101 5.95 11.96 -10.00
C ARG A 101 5.21 12.17 -11.33
N CYS A 102 4.27 11.29 -11.65
CA CYS A 102 3.36 11.38 -12.79
C CYS A 102 1.91 11.76 -12.42
N ILE A 103 1.49 11.70 -11.15
CA ILE A 103 0.12 12.06 -10.68
C ILE A 103 0.12 12.42 -9.18
N ASP A 104 -0.43 13.58 -8.78
CA ASP A 104 -0.90 13.82 -7.41
C ASP A 104 -2.40 13.41 -7.35
N VAL A 105 -2.74 12.38 -6.57
CA VAL A 105 -4.13 11.90 -6.40
C VAL A 105 -4.55 12.06 -4.94
N ALA A 106 -5.61 12.83 -4.70
CA ALA A 106 -6.37 12.79 -3.45
C ALA A 106 -7.51 11.76 -3.63
N CYS A 107 -7.46 10.64 -2.89
CA CYS A 107 -8.53 9.63 -2.94
C CYS A 107 -9.42 9.75 -1.70
N ALA A 108 -10.72 9.98 -1.93
CA ALA A 108 -11.78 9.72 -0.97
C ALA A 108 -12.25 8.24 -1.07
N SER A 109 -13.10 7.81 -0.14
CA SER A 109 -13.68 6.45 -0.13
C SER A 109 -14.30 6.10 -1.50
N GLY A 110 -13.87 4.99 -2.10
CA GLY A 110 -14.40 4.49 -3.39
C GLY A 110 -13.67 5.00 -4.65
N CYS A 111 -12.62 5.81 -4.53
CA CYS A 111 -11.85 6.29 -5.68
C CYS A 111 -10.84 5.24 -6.18
N VAL A 112 -10.79 5.03 -7.51
CA VAL A 112 -9.73 4.29 -8.23
C VAL A 112 -9.01 5.28 -9.15
N PRO A 113 -7.69 5.48 -9.06
CA PRO A 113 -6.98 6.44 -9.90
C PRO A 113 -6.94 5.99 -11.37
N PRO A 114 -7.11 6.91 -12.34
CA PRO A 114 -7.15 6.55 -13.75
C PRO A 114 -5.75 6.26 -14.31
N GLY A 115 -5.65 5.21 -15.13
CA GLY A 115 -4.47 4.92 -15.95
C GLY A 115 -4.44 5.80 -17.21
N SER A 116 -3.28 6.42 -17.45
CA SER A 116 -2.78 6.95 -18.74
C SER A 116 -3.82 7.52 -19.72
N GLY A 117 -4.17 8.80 -19.55
CA GLY A 117 -4.86 9.61 -20.57
C GLY A 117 -4.88 11.08 -20.13
N GLY A 118 -4.03 11.91 -20.74
CA GLY A 118 -3.67 13.25 -20.24
C GLY A 118 -4.80 14.28 -20.23
N TRP A 119 -4.71 15.27 -19.33
CA TRP A 119 -5.55 16.46 -19.32
C TRP A 119 -4.78 17.73 -18.97
N GLY A 120 -5.22 18.84 -19.57
CA GLY A 120 -4.72 20.20 -19.40
C GLY A 120 -5.07 20.85 -18.05
N PRO A 121 -4.78 22.16 -17.88
CA PRO A 121 -4.67 22.78 -16.57
C PRO A 121 -6.00 22.88 -15.82
N ALA A 122 -5.91 22.64 -14.51
CA ALA A 122 -7.01 22.66 -13.55
C ALA A 122 -7.74 24.02 -13.55
N ARG A 123 -9.08 24.00 -13.65
CA ARG A 123 -9.89 25.16 -13.32
C ARG A 123 -9.84 25.39 -11.81
N GLN A 124 -9.59 26.65 -11.43
CA GLN A 124 -9.75 27.13 -10.05
C GLN A 124 -11.24 27.12 -9.64
N PRO A 125 -11.54 27.05 -8.33
CA PRO A 125 -12.90 27.11 -7.83
C PRO A 125 -13.47 28.51 -8.06
N VAL A 126 -14.72 28.60 -8.50
CA VAL A 126 -15.54 29.80 -8.40
C VAL A 126 -16.25 29.78 -7.05
N GLU A 127 -16.21 30.91 -6.33
CA GLU A 127 -17.03 31.15 -5.13
C GLU A 127 -18.53 31.08 -5.42
#